data_AF-A0AAN9G0S5-F1
#
_entry.id   AF-A0AAN9G0S5-F1
#
_cell.length_a   1.000
_cell.length_b   1.000
_cell.length_c   1.000
_cell.angle_alpha   90.00
_cell.angle_beta   90.00
_cell.angle_gamma   90.00
#
_symmetry.space_group_name_H-M   'P 1'
#
loop_
_entity.id
_entity.type
_entity.pdbx_description
1 polymer ?
#
loop_
_entity_poly.entity_id
_entity_poly.type
_entity_poly.pdbx_seq_one_letter_code
_entity_poly.pdbx_strand_id
1 'polypeptide(L)'
;MATSKDEQNPHVLAKGMGGGPLGLGDPDDKSLRRVEKEVMITLKMKAKAKTEFCSVEVREFGECAKEQGVLLPFMCRHVAKNLELCLTTAYQNQEFIDRCTKEYLDERTEYRRTGIKQKMKKKDAMIG
;
A
#
# COMPACT_ATOMS: atom_id res chain seq x y z
N MET A 1 -42.15 -12.21 4.48
CA MET A 1 -40.68 -12.07 4.48
C MET A 1 -40.35 -10.71 5.09
N ALA A 2 -40.11 -10.67 6.40
CA ALA A 2 -39.53 -9.54 7.12
C ALA A 2 -38.02 -9.89 7.28
N THR A 3 -37.01 -9.04 7.28
CA THR A 3 -36.74 -7.59 7.46
C THR A 3 -35.42 -7.31 6.69
N SER A 4 -34.99 -6.10 6.33
CA SER A 4 -34.74 -4.95 7.21
C SER A 4 -34.45 -3.71 6.36
N LYS A 5 -34.94 -2.59 6.86
CA LYS A 5 -34.91 -1.23 6.33
C LYS A 5 -33.49 -0.79 5.96
N ASP A 6 -33.36 -0.03 4.87
CA ASP A 6 -32.26 0.91 4.67
C ASP A 6 -32.15 1.79 5.92
N GLU A 7 -31.19 1.47 6.78
CA GLU A 7 -30.83 2.31 7.91
C GLU A 7 -30.15 3.55 7.32
N GLN A 8 -30.96 4.57 7.05
CA GLN A 8 -30.52 5.91 6.69
C GLN A 8 -29.73 6.46 7.88
N ASN A 9 -28.46 6.07 7.99
CA ASN A 9 -27.51 6.66 8.89
C ASN A 9 -27.25 8.08 8.36
N PRO A 10 -27.64 9.16 9.06
CA PRO A 10 -27.56 10.53 8.56
C PRO A 10 -26.11 11.00 8.62
N HIS A 11 -25.25 10.39 7.80
CA HIS A 11 -23.88 10.81 7.66
C HIS A 11 -23.83 11.92 6.62
N VAL A 12 -23.28 13.07 6.99
CA VAL A 12 -23.11 14.24 6.11
C VAL A 12 -22.06 13.98 5.00
N LEU A 13 -21.32 12.87 5.11
CA LEU A 13 -20.25 12.50 4.19
C LEU A 13 -20.78 11.58 3.08
N ALA A 14 -20.13 11.62 1.91
CA ALA A 14 -20.42 10.71 0.82
C ALA A 14 -20.36 9.23 1.26
N LYS A 15 -21.14 8.36 0.61
CA LYS A 15 -21.30 6.92 0.96
C LYS A 15 -19.97 6.15 1.11
N GLY A 16 -18.95 6.50 0.32
CA GLY A 16 -17.61 5.89 0.41
C GLY A 16 -16.72 6.44 1.54
N MET A 17 -17.12 7.54 2.18
CA MET A 17 -16.35 8.25 3.20
C MET A 17 -16.94 8.13 4.60
N GLY A 18 -18.26 8.01 4.71
CA GLY A 18 -18.99 7.77 5.96
C GLY A 18 -20.13 6.77 5.76
N GLY A 19 -20.77 6.35 6.86
CA GLY A 19 -21.79 5.29 6.85
C GLY A 19 -21.19 3.88 6.89
N GLY A 20 -21.96 2.88 6.44
CA GLY A 20 -21.61 1.48 6.63
C GLY A 20 -21.79 1.02 8.09
N PRO A 21 -21.50 -0.26 8.40
CA PRO A 21 -21.82 -0.87 9.70
C PRO A 21 -21.09 -0.23 10.88
N LEU A 22 -19.93 0.39 10.65
CA LEU A 22 -19.10 1.03 11.69
C LEU A 22 -18.86 2.53 11.45
N GLY A 23 -19.58 3.16 10.51
CA GLY A 23 -19.35 4.56 10.15
C GLY A 23 -18.05 4.84 9.38
N LEU A 24 -17.34 3.79 8.93
CA LEU A 24 -16.04 3.87 8.24
C LEU A 24 -16.15 3.94 6.69
N GLY A 25 -17.37 4.05 6.19
CA GLY A 25 -17.71 4.00 4.76
C GLY A 25 -18.24 2.63 4.34
N ASP A 26 -18.91 2.59 3.18
CA ASP A 26 -19.48 1.37 2.60
C ASP A 26 -18.40 0.30 2.32
N PRO A 27 -18.49 -0.92 2.91
CA PRO A 27 -17.55 -2.00 2.62
C PRO A 27 -17.52 -2.45 1.16
N ASP A 28 -18.63 -2.35 0.44
CA ASP A 28 -18.74 -2.88 -0.92
C ASP A 28 -18.40 -1.84 -2.00
N ASP A 29 -18.15 -0.59 -1.59
CA ASP A 29 -17.60 0.45 -2.45
C ASP A 29 -16.20 0.07 -2.94
N LYS A 30 -16.02 -0.04 -4.26
CA LYS A 30 -14.74 -0.34 -4.94
C LYS A 30 -14.11 0.88 -5.62
N SER A 31 -14.67 2.07 -5.43
CA SER A 31 -14.06 3.30 -5.93
C SER A 31 -12.74 3.59 -5.19
N LEU A 32 -11.78 4.18 -5.89
CA LEU A 32 -10.48 4.53 -5.34
C LEU A 32 -10.34 6.05 -5.28
N ARG A 33 -10.10 6.58 -4.08
CA ARG A 33 -9.76 7.98 -3.85
C ARG A 33 -8.35 8.27 -4.36
N ARG A 34 -8.07 9.53 -4.63
CA ARG A 34 -6.75 9.99 -5.09
C ARG A 34 -5.62 9.50 -4.18
N VAL A 35 -5.77 9.67 -2.87
CA VAL A 35 -4.78 9.20 -1.87
C VAL A 35 -4.61 7.68 -1.90
N GLU A 36 -5.66 6.93 -2.21
CA GLU A 36 -5.59 5.48 -2.27
C GLU A 36 -4.81 5.03 -3.51
N LYS A 37 -5.07 5.68 -4.66
CA LYS A 37 -4.35 5.43 -5.92
C LYS A 37 -2.87 5.83 -5.83
N GLU A 38 -2.61 7.07 -5.42
CA GLU A 38 -1.27 7.69 -5.50
C GLU A 38 -0.37 7.35 -4.31
N VAL A 39 -0.95 6.97 -3.16
CA VAL A 39 -0.18 6.73 -1.94
C VAL A 39 -0.35 5.29 -1.45
N MET A 40 -1.57 4.85 -1.14
CA MET A 40 -1.75 3.55 -0.47
C MET A 40 -1.34 2.37 -1.36
N ILE A 41 -1.82 2.35 -2.60
CA ILE A 41 -1.49 1.30 -3.57
C ILE A 41 0.00 1.37 -3.92
N THR A 42 0.56 2.57 -4.14
CA THR A 42 2.00 2.75 -4.41
C THR A 42 2.88 2.28 -3.25
N LEU A 43 2.50 2.54 -2.00
CA LEU A 43 3.21 2.04 -0.82
C LEU A 43 3.18 0.51 -0.74
N LYS A 44 2.01 -0.10 -1.02
CA LYS A 44 1.87 -1.55 -1.08
C LYS A 44 2.74 -2.13 -2.21
N MET A 45 2.69 -1.56 -3.41
CA MET A 45 3.55 -1.94 -4.53
C MET A 45 5.02 -1.83 -4.16
N LYS A 46 5.45 -0.75 -3.52
CA LYS A 46 6.85 -0.58 -3.09
C LYS A 46 7.29 -1.65 -2.10
N ALA A 47 6.47 -1.98 -1.11
CA ALA A 47 6.78 -3.03 -0.15
C ALA A 47 6.95 -4.39 -0.84
N LYS A 48 5.99 -4.76 -1.69
CA LYS A 48 6.01 -6.04 -2.41
C LYS A 48 7.12 -6.10 -3.46
N ALA A 49 7.38 -5.01 -4.18
CA ALA A 49 8.43 -4.97 -5.19
C ALA A 49 9.82 -5.17 -4.60
N LYS A 50 10.09 -4.60 -3.42
CA LYS A 50 11.34 -4.82 -2.69
C LYS A 50 11.57 -6.29 -2.33
N THR A 51 10.51 -7.06 -2.05
CA THR A 51 10.63 -8.46 -1.64
C THR A 51 10.52 -9.44 -2.79
N GLU A 52 9.69 -9.14 -3.79
CA GLU A 52 9.37 -10.07 -4.90
C GLU A 52 10.24 -9.88 -6.13
N PHE A 53 10.69 -8.65 -6.42
CA PHE A 53 11.41 -8.33 -7.67
C PHE A 53 12.80 -7.75 -7.42
N CYS A 54 12.93 -6.83 -6.47
CA CYS A 54 14.13 -6.02 -6.27
C CYS A 54 14.95 -6.43 -5.04
N SER A 55 14.91 -7.70 -4.67
CA SER A 55 15.55 -8.18 -3.44
C SER A 55 17.09 -8.07 -3.51
N VAL A 56 17.66 -8.19 -4.71
CA VAL A 56 19.10 -8.05 -4.95
C VAL A 56 19.53 -6.60 -4.76
N GLU A 57 18.85 -5.65 -5.41
CA GLU A 57 19.16 -4.22 -5.32
C GLU A 57 18.91 -3.69 -3.91
N VAL A 58 17.90 -4.21 -3.19
CA VAL A 58 17.68 -3.90 -1.77
C VAL A 58 18.86 -4.37 -0.92
N ARG A 59 19.37 -5.58 -1.16
CA ARG A 59 20.52 -6.13 -0.44
C ARG A 59 21.79 -5.30 -0.72
N GLU A 60 22.10 -5.03 -1.98
CA GLU A 60 23.28 -4.23 -2.38
C GLU A 60 23.22 -2.80 -1.82
N PHE A 61 22.04 -2.18 -1.87
CA PHE A 61 21.84 -0.87 -1.26
C PHE A 61 22.02 -0.94 0.27
N GLY A 62 21.52 -2.00 0.93
CA GLY A 62 21.67 -2.22 2.36
C GLY A 62 23.12 -2.46 2.79
N GLU A 63 23.87 -3.24 2.02
CA GLU A 63 25.31 -3.48 2.22
C GLU A 63 26.10 -2.17 2.11
N CYS A 64 25.88 -1.41 1.03
CA CYS A 64 26.53 -0.10 0.87
C CYS A 64 26.14 0.88 1.99
N ALA A 65 24.86 0.92 2.37
CA ALA A 65 24.38 1.78 3.46
C ALA A 65 25.07 1.46 4.79
N LYS A 66 25.26 0.17 5.08
CA LYS A 66 25.92 -0.32 6.29
C LYS A 66 27.40 0.03 6.33
N GLU A 67 28.08 -0.05 5.19
CA GLU A 67 29.52 0.26 5.08
C GLU A 67 29.79 1.78 5.13
N GLN A 68 28.99 2.57 4.41
CA GLN A 68 29.26 4.00 4.22
C GLN A 68 28.61 4.88 5.29
N GLY A 69 27.58 4.38 5.97
CA GLY A 69 26.89 5.08 7.05
C GLY A 69 26.44 6.49 6.62
N VAL A 70 27.01 7.52 7.25
CA VAL A 70 26.68 8.92 6.98
C VAL A 70 27.05 9.36 5.55
N LEU A 71 28.01 8.67 4.91
CA LEU A 71 28.45 8.97 3.54
C LEU A 71 27.55 8.33 2.45
N LEU A 72 26.51 7.58 2.83
CA LEU A 72 25.58 6.91 1.92
C LEU A 72 25.09 7.80 0.76
N PRO A 73 24.61 9.05 0.97
CA PRO A 73 24.08 9.87 -0.13
C PRO A 73 25.12 10.23 -1.20
N PHE A 74 26.40 10.08 -0.89
CA PHE A 74 27.52 10.36 -1.79
C PHE A 74 28.06 9.07 -2.41
N MET A 75 28.32 8.06 -1.58
CA MET A 75 29.01 6.84 -1.99
C MET A 75 28.07 5.78 -2.59
N CYS A 76 26.82 5.73 -2.15
CA CYS A 76 25.85 4.70 -2.58
C CYS A 76 24.92 5.16 -3.70
N ARG A 77 25.26 6.24 -4.43
CA ARG A 77 24.40 6.80 -5.50
C ARG A 77 24.13 5.80 -6.62
N HIS A 78 25.10 4.98 -6.99
CA HIS A 78 24.94 4.00 -8.05
C HIS A 78 23.95 2.90 -7.65
N VAL A 79 24.16 2.25 -6.50
CA VAL A 79 23.25 1.22 -6.00
C VAL A 79 21.85 1.77 -5.69
N ALA A 80 21.73 3.04 -5.28
CA ALA A 80 20.44 3.72 -5.15
C ALA A 80 19.69 3.84 -6.48
N LYS A 81 20.40 4.21 -7.56
CA LYS A 81 19.82 4.28 -8.92
C LYS A 81 19.40 2.91 -9.44
N ASN A 82 20.17 1.86 -9.15
CA ASN A 82 19.80 0.50 -9.55
C ASN A 82 18.49 0.07 -8.86
N LEU A 83 18.37 0.33 -7.55
CA LEU A 83 17.14 0.07 -6.81
C LEU A 83 15.95 0.89 -7.34
N GLU A 84 16.16 2.17 -7.65
CA GLU A 84 15.14 3.02 -8.27
C GLU A 84 14.68 2.48 -9.63
N LEU A 85 15.62 2.06 -10.49
CA LEU A 85 15.34 1.48 -11.79
C LEU A 85 14.54 0.17 -11.67
N CYS A 86 14.91 -0.70 -10.73
CA CYS A 86 14.16 -1.93 -10.50
C CYS A 86 12.72 -1.63 -10.04
N LEU A 87 12.55 -0.72 -9.07
CA LEU A 87 11.21 -0.36 -8.57
C LEU A 87 10.34 0.27 -9.65
N THR A 88 10.88 1.20 -10.43
CA THR A 88 10.14 1.84 -11.52
C THR A 88 9.75 0.85 -12.62
N THR A 89 10.60 -0.14 -12.91
CA THR A 89 10.28 -1.24 -13.84
C THR A 89 9.12 -2.10 -13.31
N ALA A 90 9.14 -2.45 -12.02
CA ALA A 90 8.02 -3.17 -11.40
C ALA A 90 6.70 -2.39 -11.50
N TYR A 91 6.75 -1.05 -11.42
CA TYR A 91 5.56 -0.18 -11.49
C TYR A 91 4.98 -0.03 -12.90
N GLN A 92 5.66 -0.53 -13.94
CA GLN A 92 5.11 -0.58 -15.30
C GLN A 92 4.30 -1.86 -15.56
N ASN A 93 4.38 -2.85 -14.67
CA ASN A 93 3.64 -4.10 -14.82
C ASN A 93 2.18 -3.91 -14.36
N GLN A 94 1.25 -3.90 -15.32
CA GLN A 94 -0.18 -3.71 -15.04
C GLN A 94 -0.78 -4.82 -14.18
N GLU A 95 -0.38 -6.08 -14.39
CA GLU A 95 -0.84 -7.20 -13.57
C GLU A 95 -0.42 -7.02 -12.10
N PHE A 96 0.77 -6.50 -11.87
CA PHE A 96 1.25 -6.19 -10.53
C PHE A 96 0.45 -5.05 -9.88
N ILE A 97 0.15 -3.99 -10.63
CA ILE A 97 -0.70 -2.88 -10.16
C ILE A 97 -2.08 -3.39 -9.78
N ASP A 98 -2.70 -4.20 -10.64
CA ASP A 98 -4.05 -4.71 -10.44
C ASP A 98 -4.12 -5.64 -9.23
N ARG A 99 -3.12 -6.50 -9.06
CA ARG A 99 -2.97 -7.37 -7.88
C ARG A 99 -2.87 -6.56 -6.59
N CYS A 100 -1.99 -5.55 -6.55
CA CYS A 100 -1.84 -4.70 -5.37
C CYS A 100 -3.11 -3.88 -5.08
N THR A 101 -3.79 -3.42 -6.13
CA THR A 101 -5.04 -2.68 -6.03
C THR A 101 -6.15 -3.54 -5.43
N LYS A 102 -6.29 -4.77 -5.91
CA LYS A 102 -7.26 -5.73 -5.40
C LYS A 102 -7.02 -6.03 -3.91
N GLU A 103 -5.78 -6.34 -3.55
CA GLU A 103 -5.41 -6.59 -2.15
C GLU A 103 -5.72 -5.38 -1.25
N TYR A 104 -5.43 -4.17 -1.70
CA TYR A 104 -5.78 -2.95 -0.96
C TYR A 104 -7.31 -2.82 -0.76
N LEU A 105 -8.10 -3.05 -1.81
CA LEU A 105 -9.55 -2.98 -1.74
C LEU A 105 -10.13 -4.05 -0.80
N ASP A 106 -9.54 -5.25 -0.78
CA ASP A 106 -9.96 -6.34 0.11
C ASP A 106 -9.64 -6.00 1.57
N GLU A 107 -8.44 -5.48 1.86
CA GLU A 107 -8.06 -5.00 3.19
C GLU A 107 -8.96 -3.85 3.66
N ARG A 108 -9.31 -2.93 2.76
CA ARG A 108 -10.21 -1.82 3.06
C ARG A 108 -11.64 -2.30 3.33
N THR A 109 -12.11 -3.27 2.54
CA THR A 109 -13.42 -3.90 2.73
C THR A 109 -13.49 -4.50 4.13
N GLU A 110 -12.47 -5.25 4.52
CA GLU A 110 -12.38 -5.88 5.83
C GLU A 110 -12.33 -4.84 6.96
N TYR A 111 -11.51 -3.80 6.81
CA TYR A 111 -11.43 -2.72 7.79
C TYR A 111 -12.77 -1.99 7.96
N ARG A 112 -13.52 -1.76 6.87
CA ARG A 112 -14.84 -1.12 6.94
C ARG A 112 -15.90 -2.04 7.57
N ARG A 113 -15.75 -3.37 7.45
CA ARG A 113 -16.64 -4.36 8.10
C ARG A 113 -16.35 -4.55 9.58
N THR A 114 -15.07 -4.65 9.96
CA THR A 114 -14.67 -5.10 11.30
C THR A 114 -14.02 -4.02 12.15
N GLY A 115 -13.56 -2.92 11.55
CA GLY A 115 -12.79 -1.88 12.23
C GLY A 115 -11.34 -2.28 12.51
N ILE A 116 -10.92 -3.48 12.09
CA ILE A 116 -9.57 -4.01 12.36
C ILE A 116 -8.66 -3.70 11.18
N LYS A 117 -7.59 -2.93 11.43
CA LYS A 117 -6.59 -2.63 10.40
C LYS A 117 -5.65 -3.81 10.22
N GLN A 118 -5.49 -4.26 8.98
CA GLN A 118 -4.42 -5.18 8.65
C GLN A 118 -3.08 -4.47 8.82
N LYS A 119 -2.18 -5.05 9.64
CA LYS A 119 -0.86 -4.47 9.90
C LYS A 119 -0.03 -4.58 8.62
N MET A 120 0.25 -3.46 7.98
CA MET A 120 1.42 -3.38 7.10
C MET A 120 2.65 -3.70 7.97
N LYS A 121 3.34 -4.81 7.67
CA LYS A 121 4.52 -5.21 8.43
C LYS A 121 5.56 -4.09 8.30
N LYS A 122 5.79 -3.33 9.38
CA LYS A 122 6.81 -2.28 9.45
C LYS A 122 8.25 -2.78 9.22
N LYS A 123 8.46 -4.11 9.22
CA LYS A 123 9.78 -4.72 9.12
C LYS A 123 10.47 -4.52 7.77
N ASP A 124 9.75 -4.16 6.71
CA ASP A 124 10.33 -3.98 5.37
C ASP A 124 10.82 -2.53 5.11
N ALA A 125 10.65 -1.64 6.10
CA ALA A 125 11.06 -0.22 6.05
C ALA A 125 12.37 0.06 6.82
N MET A 126 12.86 -0.89 7.60
CA MET A 126 14.19 -0.82 8.20
C MET A 126 15.05 -1.88 7.54
N ILE A 127 15.98 -1.43 6.71
CA ILE A 127 17.18 -2.20 6.38
C ILE A 127 17.77 -2.63 7.74
N GLY A 128 17.69 -3.92 8.03
CA GLY A 128 18.39 -4.57 9.13
C GLY A 128 19.54 -5.38 8.57
#